data_AF-A0A7J7Q7K0-F1
#
_entry.id   AF-A0A7J7Q7K0-F1
#
_cell.length_a   1.000
_cell.length_b   1.000
_cell.length_c   1.000
_cell.angle_alpha   90.00
_cell.angle_beta   90.00
_cell.angle_gamma   90.00
#
_symmetry.space_group_name_H-M   'P 1'
#
loop_
_entity.id
_entity.type
_entity.pdbx_description
1 polymer ?
#
loop_
_entity_poly.entity_id
_entity_poly.type
_entity_poly.pdbx_seq_one_letter_code
_entity_poly.pdbx_strand_id
1 'polypeptide(L)'
;MFGPRRGPAVAPYLSEPVLVSYAYFEKDAIQLANFEYFLAVGSHYPLLHSNMHWVFVVSGEKCSPCPGLYSGMSEREGADLTAIGIKEASFNAKFTLLVRSENLGMDLGAHNATLEWLSYRALLGRYKYFIFLNSSVKGPFLPAWTPPEWHWTAAYLAAFQPPPMAVQSGHSSAALLPGFTSVGSGGRPVHAVGSSLVCLPPNDAAGPGPRLESWAFALDQDGLAAAVESDVFVLRGCKLCREQDKGVIVGGEYGITKAMFDSGYNIATLMSRYARGIDWTDQRHWSCNDNVHPSRAGLYDGISMHPYETVFVKSSWHVAEPYTKRYSQWHLQHLLGKSGTEGQYNRKLYLYGVSKKAEAPRDLEAAYKPVLE
;
A
#
# COMPACT_ATOMS: atom_id res chain seq x y z
N MET A 1 -21.35 41.02 6.89
CA MET A 1 -21.52 40.00 5.84
C MET A 1 -20.20 39.27 5.67
N PHE A 2 -20.05 38.09 6.28
CA PHE A 2 -18.95 37.20 5.93
C PHE A 2 -19.35 36.53 4.63
N GLY A 3 -18.68 36.88 3.53
CA GLY A 3 -18.86 36.16 2.27
C GLY A 3 -18.52 34.68 2.45
N PRO A 4 -19.04 33.78 1.59
CA PRO A 4 -18.72 32.37 1.69
C PRO A 4 -17.20 32.21 1.61
N ARG A 5 -16.60 31.68 2.68
CA ARG A 5 -15.19 31.28 2.65
C ARG A 5 -15.07 30.27 1.52
N ARG A 6 -14.33 30.61 0.45
CA ARG A 6 -13.88 29.63 -0.52
C ARG A 6 -13.15 28.56 0.29
N GLY A 7 -13.67 27.33 0.26
CA GLY A 7 -12.97 26.19 0.86
C GLY A 7 -11.56 26.11 0.28
N PRO A 8 -10.59 25.49 1.00
CA PRO A 8 -9.26 25.28 0.46
C PRO A 8 -9.38 24.60 -0.91
N ALA A 9 -8.67 25.12 -1.91
CA ALA A 9 -8.61 24.49 -3.22
C ALA A 9 -8.08 23.06 -3.04
N VAL A 10 -8.83 22.08 -3.54
CA VAL A 10 -8.40 20.68 -3.55
C VAL A 10 -7.07 20.61 -4.31
N ALA A 11 -6.07 19.94 -3.73
CA ALA A 11 -4.76 19.84 -4.35
C ALA A 11 -4.90 19.21 -5.76
N PRO A 12 -4.36 19.82 -6.83
CA PRO A 12 -4.66 19.41 -8.21
C PRO A 12 -4.43 17.93 -8.50
N TYR A 13 -3.37 17.34 -7.94
CA TYR A 13 -3.02 15.93 -8.11
C TYR A 13 -4.09 14.95 -7.58
N LEU A 14 -4.99 15.41 -6.71
CA LEU A 14 -6.11 14.62 -6.22
C LEU A 14 -7.23 14.48 -7.27
N SER A 15 -7.26 15.32 -8.30
CA SER A 15 -8.23 15.18 -9.40
C SER A 15 -7.74 14.33 -10.57
N GLU A 16 -6.46 13.92 -10.54
CA GLU A 16 -5.83 13.19 -11.62
C GLU A 16 -6.36 11.75 -11.74
N PRO A 17 -6.37 11.15 -12.95
CA PRO A 17 -6.88 9.81 -13.15
C PRO A 17 -5.99 8.75 -12.47
N VAL A 18 -6.59 7.87 -11.68
CA VAL A 18 -5.89 6.83 -10.91
C VAL A 18 -6.37 5.44 -11.33
N LEU A 19 -5.42 4.55 -11.61
CA LEU A 19 -5.66 3.12 -11.70
C LEU A 19 -5.34 2.45 -10.36
N VAL A 20 -6.22 1.58 -9.87
CA VAL A 20 -5.91 0.66 -8.78
C VAL A 20 -5.99 -0.77 -9.27
N SER A 21 -4.86 -1.48 -9.30
CA SER A 21 -4.75 -2.91 -9.61
C SER A 21 -4.69 -3.71 -8.31
N TYR A 22 -5.64 -4.61 -8.10
CA TYR A 22 -5.72 -5.48 -6.94
C TYR A 22 -5.54 -6.95 -7.34
N ALA A 23 -4.41 -7.54 -6.97
CA ALA A 23 -4.07 -8.93 -7.22
C ALA A 23 -4.67 -9.84 -6.14
N TYR A 24 -5.60 -10.69 -6.53
CA TYR A 24 -6.29 -11.63 -5.64
C TYR A 24 -5.94 -13.08 -5.98
N PHE A 25 -5.37 -13.78 -5.00
CA PHE A 25 -5.27 -15.24 -4.99
C PHE A 25 -5.85 -15.74 -3.66
N GLU A 26 -6.92 -16.54 -3.72
CA GLU A 26 -7.60 -17.05 -2.53
C GLU A 26 -6.89 -18.28 -1.98
N LYS A 27 -5.75 -18.04 -1.32
CA LYS A 27 -4.94 -19.10 -0.73
C LYS A 27 -5.53 -19.60 0.58
N ASP A 28 -5.99 -18.71 1.45
CA ASP A 28 -6.50 -19.02 2.78
C ASP A 28 -7.55 -17.98 3.26
N ALA A 29 -8.08 -18.19 4.47
CA ALA A 29 -9.11 -17.33 5.06
C ALA A 29 -8.65 -15.88 5.31
N ILE A 30 -7.33 -15.63 5.42
CA ILE A 30 -6.80 -14.28 5.58
C ILE A 30 -6.97 -13.50 4.28
N GLN A 31 -6.61 -14.08 3.12
CA GLN A 31 -6.77 -13.36 1.85
C GLN A 31 -8.24 -13.14 1.50
N LEU A 32 -9.10 -14.13 1.79
CA LEU A 32 -10.55 -13.98 1.68
C LEU A 32 -11.05 -12.78 2.51
N ALA A 33 -10.77 -12.78 3.82
CA ALA A 33 -11.24 -11.72 4.73
C ALA A 33 -10.63 -10.34 4.41
N ASN A 34 -9.41 -10.30 3.87
CA ASN A 34 -8.79 -9.06 3.41
C ASN A 34 -9.51 -8.50 2.19
N PHE A 35 -9.82 -9.36 1.21
CA PHE A 35 -10.47 -8.91 -0.01
C PHE A 35 -11.92 -8.50 0.23
N GLU A 36 -12.68 -9.25 1.04
CA GLU A 36 -14.03 -8.83 1.46
C GLU A 36 -14.02 -7.47 2.14
N TYR A 37 -13.06 -7.25 3.05
CA TYR A 37 -12.89 -5.96 3.71
C TYR A 37 -12.53 -4.85 2.71
N PHE A 38 -11.65 -5.12 1.75
CA PHE A 38 -11.29 -4.16 0.72
C PHE A 38 -12.47 -3.79 -0.18
N LEU A 39 -13.29 -4.77 -0.60
CA LEU A 39 -14.50 -4.52 -1.37
C LEU A 39 -15.54 -3.73 -0.57
N ALA A 40 -15.61 -3.94 0.74
CA ALA A 40 -16.56 -3.25 1.61
C ALA A 40 -16.11 -1.84 2.02
N VAL A 41 -14.81 -1.54 2.04
CA VAL A 41 -14.28 -0.27 2.57
C VAL A 41 -13.41 0.46 1.56
N GLY A 42 -12.50 -0.25 0.89
CA GLY A 42 -11.47 0.33 0.05
C GLY A 42 -11.90 0.74 -1.35
N SER A 43 -12.88 0.05 -1.94
CA SER A 43 -13.38 0.33 -3.30
C SER A 43 -14.54 1.33 -3.35
N HIS A 44 -14.93 1.92 -2.21
CA HIS A 44 -15.96 2.94 -2.16
C HIS A 44 -15.44 4.27 -2.73
N TYR A 45 -16.25 4.92 -3.57
CA TYR A 45 -15.87 6.18 -4.22
C TYR A 45 -15.88 7.36 -3.24
N PRO A 46 -14.84 8.20 -3.22
CA PRO A 46 -14.92 9.49 -2.54
C PRO A 46 -15.71 10.50 -3.38
N LEU A 47 -16.30 11.50 -2.74
CA LEU A 47 -17.02 12.60 -3.40
C LEU A 47 -16.09 13.48 -4.28
N LEU A 48 -14.77 13.47 -4.03
CA LEU A 48 -13.78 14.32 -4.70
C LEU A 48 -12.83 13.62 -5.69
N HIS A 49 -12.88 12.30 -5.85
CA HIS A 49 -12.10 11.58 -6.88
C HIS A 49 -13.03 10.72 -7.76
N SER A 50 -13.58 11.34 -8.80
CA SER A 50 -14.50 10.66 -9.73
C SER A 50 -13.80 9.82 -10.80
N ASN A 51 -12.48 10.00 -10.99
CA ASN A 51 -11.72 9.39 -12.07
C ASN A 51 -10.79 8.26 -11.58
N MET A 52 -11.39 7.28 -10.91
CA MET A 52 -10.69 6.07 -10.46
C MET A 52 -11.19 4.85 -11.23
N HIS A 53 -10.25 4.04 -11.73
CA HIS A 53 -10.54 2.75 -12.34
C HIS A 53 -9.94 1.63 -11.51
N TRP A 54 -10.77 0.66 -11.14
CA TRP A 54 -10.36 -0.50 -10.36
C TRP A 54 -10.21 -1.72 -11.28
N VAL A 55 -9.06 -2.38 -11.22
CA VAL A 55 -8.84 -3.66 -11.90
C VAL A 55 -8.57 -4.73 -10.86
N PHE A 56 -9.52 -5.63 -10.69
CA PHE A 56 -9.39 -6.81 -9.85
C PHE A 56 -8.88 -7.97 -10.69
N VAL A 57 -7.76 -8.57 -10.29
CA VAL A 57 -7.18 -9.71 -10.99
C VAL A 57 -7.24 -10.94 -10.11
N VAL A 58 -8.14 -11.86 -10.44
CA VAL A 58 -8.30 -13.15 -9.76
C VAL A 58 -7.38 -14.15 -10.43
N SER A 59 -6.43 -14.69 -9.69
CA SER A 59 -5.61 -15.80 -10.16
C SER A 59 -6.15 -17.11 -9.59
N GLY A 60 -6.29 -18.13 -10.44
CA GLY A 60 -6.86 -19.43 -10.06
C GLY A 60 -8.38 -19.49 -10.17
N GLU A 61 -8.93 -20.68 -9.89
CA GLU A 61 -10.37 -20.97 -10.09
C GLU A 61 -11.25 -20.49 -8.94
N LYS A 62 -10.67 -20.27 -7.76
CA LYS A 62 -11.40 -19.93 -6.54
C LYS A 62 -11.46 -18.42 -6.33
N CYS A 63 -12.67 -17.88 -6.28
CA CYS A 63 -12.92 -16.56 -5.74
C CYS A 63 -14.30 -16.49 -5.06
N SER A 64 -14.33 -16.68 -3.75
CA SER A 64 -15.54 -16.62 -2.96
C SER A 64 -16.23 -15.24 -2.96
N PRO A 65 -15.52 -14.09 -2.98
CA PRO A 65 -16.16 -12.77 -3.05
C PRO A 65 -16.65 -12.37 -4.45
N CYS A 66 -16.17 -13.03 -5.51
CA CYS A 66 -16.42 -12.60 -6.89
C CYS A 66 -17.87 -12.69 -7.40
N PRO A 67 -18.76 -13.58 -6.93
CA PRO A 67 -20.16 -13.57 -7.37
C PRO A 67 -20.82 -12.20 -7.26
N GLY A 68 -20.53 -11.45 -6.19
CA GLY A 68 -20.99 -10.07 -6.03
C GLY A 68 -20.37 -9.11 -7.07
N LEU A 69 -19.09 -9.27 -7.39
CA LEU A 69 -18.40 -8.45 -8.41
C LEU A 69 -18.97 -8.68 -9.81
N TYR A 70 -19.23 -9.94 -10.20
CA TYR A 70 -19.78 -10.26 -11.51
C TYR A 70 -21.14 -9.60 -11.75
N SER A 71 -21.97 -9.50 -10.71
CA SER A 71 -23.30 -8.87 -10.83
C SER A 71 -23.25 -7.38 -11.20
N GLY A 72 -22.13 -6.71 -10.92
CA GLY A 72 -21.92 -5.30 -11.26
C GLY A 72 -21.31 -5.06 -12.65
N MET A 73 -20.91 -6.10 -13.38
CA MET A 73 -20.28 -5.95 -14.70
C MET A 73 -21.33 -5.87 -15.80
N SER A 74 -21.18 -4.92 -16.72
CA SER A 74 -22.11 -4.73 -17.85
C SER A 74 -21.63 -5.38 -19.14
N GLU A 75 -20.33 -5.57 -19.28
CA GLU A 75 -19.69 -6.05 -20.50
C GLU A 75 -18.78 -7.25 -20.20
N ARG A 76 -18.63 -8.13 -21.20
CA ARG A 76 -17.65 -9.22 -21.22
C ARG A 76 -16.84 -9.14 -22.49
N GLU A 77 -15.54 -9.35 -22.39
CA GLU A 77 -14.68 -9.45 -23.56
C GLU A 77 -14.86 -10.82 -24.22
N GLY A 78 -15.10 -10.83 -25.53
CA GLY A 78 -15.31 -12.05 -26.32
C GLY A 78 -14.05 -12.53 -27.03
N ALA A 79 -13.00 -11.70 -27.10
CA ALA A 79 -11.72 -12.07 -27.69
C ALA A 79 -10.97 -13.11 -26.85
N ASP A 80 -10.18 -13.96 -27.52
CA ASP A 80 -9.23 -14.84 -26.84
C ASP A 80 -8.03 -14.03 -26.34
N LEU A 81 -7.91 -13.90 -25.02
CA LEU A 81 -6.84 -13.17 -24.34
C LEU A 81 -5.81 -14.11 -23.69
N THR A 82 -5.84 -15.40 -24.00
CA THR A 82 -4.94 -16.38 -23.39
C THR A 82 -3.47 -16.09 -23.69
N ALA A 83 -3.17 -15.48 -24.84
CA ALA A 83 -1.83 -15.03 -25.22
C ALA A 83 -1.22 -14.01 -24.23
N ILE A 84 -2.05 -13.23 -23.55
CA ILE A 84 -1.64 -12.27 -22.50
C ILE A 84 -1.97 -12.77 -21.09
N GLY A 85 -2.27 -14.08 -20.95
CA GLY A 85 -2.49 -14.73 -19.66
C GLY A 85 -3.83 -14.42 -19.00
N ILE A 86 -4.82 -13.91 -19.75
CA ILE A 86 -6.16 -13.62 -19.26
C ILE A 86 -7.14 -14.65 -19.83
N LYS A 87 -7.86 -15.34 -18.94
CA LYS A 87 -8.87 -16.33 -19.29
C LYS A 87 -10.23 -15.68 -19.54
N GLU A 88 -10.62 -14.76 -18.67
CA GLU A 88 -11.89 -14.04 -18.76
C GLU A 88 -11.68 -12.58 -18.37
N ALA A 89 -12.33 -11.67 -19.07
CA ALA A 89 -12.39 -10.26 -18.72
C ALA A 89 -13.84 -9.79 -18.73
N SER A 90 -14.28 -9.20 -17.63
CA SER A 90 -15.59 -8.55 -17.50
C SER A 90 -15.39 -7.15 -16.96
N PHE A 91 -16.11 -6.16 -17.45
CA PHE A 91 -15.87 -4.77 -17.07
C PHE A 91 -17.11 -3.89 -17.19
N ASN A 92 -16.99 -2.70 -16.64
CA ASN A 92 -17.88 -1.56 -16.87
C ASN A 92 -17.02 -0.27 -16.88
N ALA A 93 -17.64 0.91 -16.84
CA ALA A 93 -16.92 2.19 -16.86
C ALA A 93 -15.93 2.41 -15.68
N LYS A 94 -16.06 1.62 -14.61
CA LYS A 94 -15.49 1.87 -13.28
C LYS A 94 -14.65 0.71 -12.75
N PHE A 95 -14.98 -0.50 -13.18
CA PHE A 95 -14.40 -1.74 -12.69
C PHE A 95 -14.08 -2.66 -13.85
N THR A 96 -12.91 -3.29 -13.77
CA THR A 96 -12.53 -4.44 -14.59
C THR A 96 -12.24 -5.61 -13.66
N LEU A 97 -12.77 -6.78 -13.99
CA LEU A 97 -12.45 -8.05 -13.37
C LEU A 97 -11.76 -8.94 -14.40
N LEU A 98 -10.51 -9.28 -14.15
CA LEU A 98 -9.70 -10.19 -14.94
C LEU A 98 -9.54 -11.51 -14.19
N VAL A 99 -9.72 -12.62 -14.89
CA VAL A 99 -9.51 -13.96 -14.36
C VAL A 99 -8.33 -14.59 -15.07
N ARG A 100 -7.40 -15.14 -14.31
CA ARG A 100 -6.22 -15.88 -14.78
C ARG A 100 -6.35 -17.34 -14.35
N SER A 101 -5.90 -18.27 -15.18
CA SER A 101 -5.92 -19.70 -14.86
C SER A 101 -5.02 -20.06 -13.68
N GLU A 102 -3.85 -19.45 -13.59
CA GLU A 102 -2.82 -19.79 -12.61
C GLU A 102 -2.31 -18.57 -11.85
N ASN A 103 -1.75 -18.81 -10.66
CA ASN A 103 -1.05 -17.80 -9.87
C ASN A 103 0.44 -17.69 -10.28
N LEU A 104 0.74 -17.86 -11.56
CA LEU A 104 2.10 -17.74 -12.12
C LEU A 104 2.57 -16.28 -12.00
N GLY A 105 3.81 -16.06 -11.55
CA GLY A 105 4.32 -14.71 -11.24
C GLY A 105 3.69 -14.05 -10.02
N MET A 106 2.79 -14.75 -9.30
CA MET A 106 2.07 -14.25 -8.12
C MET A 106 1.38 -12.90 -8.38
N ASP A 107 1.50 -11.96 -7.45
CA ASP A 107 0.93 -10.62 -7.49
C ASP A 107 1.49 -9.78 -8.65
N LEU A 108 2.81 -9.79 -8.88
CA LEU A 108 3.39 -9.06 -10.01
C LEU A 108 2.90 -9.61 -11.37
N GLY A 109 2.70 -10.92 -11.49
CA GLY A 109 2.08 -11.50 -12.68
C GLY A 109 0.60 -11.12 -12.85
N ALA A 110 -0.12 -10.92 -11.76
CA ALA A 110 -1.49 -10.41 -11.80
C ALA A 110 -1.52 -8.92 -12.20
N HIS A 111 -0.57 -8.12 -11.70
CA HIS A 111 -0.39 -6.74 -12.13
C HIS A 111 0.02 -6.64 -13.59
N ASN A 112 0.85 -7.56 -14.10
CA ASN A 112 1.15 -7.66 -15.53
C ASN A 112 -0.11 -7.85 -16.35
N ALA A 113 -1.01 -8.76 -15.95
CA ALA A 113 -2.29 -8.95 -16.65
C ALA A 113 -3.14 -7.66 -16.66
N THR A 114 -3.06 -6.83 -15.63
CA THR A 114 -3.68 -5.49 -15.66
C THR A 114 -3.05 -4.61 -16.73
N LEU A 115 -1.71 -4.54 -16.81
CA LEU A 115 -1.01 -3.70 -17.78
C LEU A 115 -1.23 -4.18 -19.22
N GLU A 116 -1.20 -5.49 -19.46
CA GLU A 116 -1.49 -6.11 -20.76
C GLU A 116 -2.93 -5.82 -21.21
N TRP A 117 -3.90 -5.98 -20.31
CA TRP A 117 -5.31 -5.65 -20.59
C TRP A 117 -5.48 -4.17 -20.99
N LEU A 118 -4.89 -3.26 -20.22
CA LEU A 118 -5.00 -1.84 -20.50
C LEU A 118 -4.24 -1.45 -21.77
N SER A 119 -3.13 -2.13 -22.09
CA SER A 119 -2.40 -1.90 -23.34
C SER A 119 -3.20 -2.37 -24.54
N TYR A 120 -3.76 -3.59 -24.48
CA TYR A 120 -4.68 -4.14 -25.48
C TYR A 120 -5.85 -3.20 -25.80
N ARG A 121 -6.39 -2.54 -24.77
CA ARG A 121 -7.53 -1.61 -24.89
C ARG A 121 -7.13 -0.16 -25.17
N ALA A 122 -5.84 0.14 -25.37
CA ALA A 122 -5.31 1.52 -25.48
C ALA A 122 -5.82 2.44 -24.33
N LEU A 123 -5.81 1.89 -23.12
CA LEU A 123 -6.28 2.50 -21.88
C LEU A 123 -5.13 3.01 -21.00
N LEU A 124 -3.92 2.45 -21.13
CA LEU A 124 -2.84 2.65 -20.17
C LEU A 124 -2.45 4.13 -20.00
N GLY A 125 -2.33 4.87 -21.11
CA GLY A 125 -1.95 6.29 -21.12
C GLY A 125 -2.98 7.24 -20.51
N ARG A 126 -4.17 6.75 -20.11
CA ARG A 126 -5.21 7.59 -19.47
C ARG A 126 -4.93 7.87 -18.00
N TYR A 127 -4.07 7.08 -17.35
CA TYR A 127 -3.84 7.17 -15.91
C TYR A 127 -2.55 7.93 -15.61
N LYS A 128 -2.62 8.88 -14.68
CA LYS A 128 -1.45 9.60 -14.17
C LYS A 128 -0.74 8.78 -13.09
N TYR A 129 -1.53 8.04 -12.30
CA TYR A 129 -1.07 7.26 -11.16
C TYR A 129 -1.59 5.83 -11.19
N PHE A 130 -0.77 4.90 -10.72
CA PHE A 130 -1.02 3.48 -10.67
C PHE A 130 -0.76 2.99 -9.26
N ILE A 131 -1.73 2.34 -8.63
CA ILE A 131 -1.59 1.76 -7.29
C ILE A 131 -1.79 0.26 -7.41
N PHE A 132 -0.85 -0.50 -6.88
CA PHE A 132 -0.79 -1.95 -6.94
C PHE A 132 -0.90 -2.53 -5.53
N LEU A 133 -1.88 -3.40 -5.33
CA LEU A 133 -2.20 -4.03 -4.05
C LEU A 133 -2.33 -5.53 -4.25
N ASN A 134 -1.96 -6.34 -3.26
CA ASN A 134 -2.25 -7.77 -3.29
C ASN A 134 -3.09 -8.25 -2.09
N SER A 135 -3.69 -9.43 -2.19
CA SER A 135 -4.61 -9.94 -1.17
C SER A 135 -3.94 -10.32 0.16
N SER A 136 -2.62 -10.23 0.26
CA SER A 136 -1.87 -10.57 1.47
C SER A 136 -1.89 -9.45 2.52
N VAL A 137 -2.36 -8.25 2.16
CA VAL A 137 -2.48 -7.07 3.03
C VAL A 137 -3.93 -6.80 3.38
N LYS A 138 -4.16 -6.20 4.55
CA LYS A 138 -5.47 -5.67 4.94
C LYS A 138 -5.43 -4.15 4.96
N GLY A 139 -6.52 -3.56 4.51
CA GLY A 139 -6.69 -2.12 4.42
C GLY A 139 -7.77 -1.79 3.39
N PRO A 140 -8.02 -0.49 3.14
CA PRO A 140 -7.33 0.64 3.76
C PRO A 140 -7.75 0.86 5.22
N PHE A 141 -6.86 1.48 5.99
CA PHE A 141 -7.14 1.99 7.33
C PHE A 141 -6.86 3.49 7.35
N LEU A 142 -7.87 4.27 7.71
CA LEU A 142 -7.76 5.71 7.93
C LEU A 142 -8.22 6.02 9.37
N PRO A 143 -7.52 6.92 10.09
CA PRO A 143 -8.00 7.40 11.38
C PRO A 143 -9.41 8.00 11.30
N ALA A 144 -10.19 7.87 12.37
CA ALA A 144 -11.56 8.41 12.43
C ALA A 144 -11.66 9.94 12.27
N TRP A 145 -10.56 10.66 12.53
CA TRP A 145 -10.46 12.11 12.34
C TRP A 145 -10.06 12.51 10.91
N THR A 146 -9.85 11.55 10.01
CA THR A 146 -9.58 11.83 8.60
C THR A 146 -10.79 12.54 7.99
N PRO A 147 -10.59 13.66 7.27
CA PRO A 147 -11.70 14.38 6.64
C PRO A 147 -12.52 13.46 5.71
N PRO A 148 -13.87 13.56 5.68
CA PRO A 148 -14.71 12.70 4.83
C PRO A 148 -14.39 12.76 3.34
N GLU A 149 -13.83 13.87 2.88
CA GLU A 149 -13.43 14.09 1.51
C GLU A 149 -12.09 13.44 1.14
N TRP A 150 -11.32 13.01 2.15
CA TRP A 150 -10.03 12.35 1.96
C TRP A 150 -10.23 10.88 1.59
N HIS A 151 -9.57 10.48 0.51
CA HIS A 151 -9.50 9.09 0.11
C HIS A 151 -8.13 8.51 0.46
N TRP A 152 -8.06 7.22 0.75
CA TRP A 152 -6.81 6.57 1.18
C TRP A 152 -5.69 6.67 0.13
N THR A 153 -6.04 6.79 -1.15
CA THR A 153 -5.07 6.98 -2.24
C THR A 153 -4.27 8.28 -2.07
N ALA A 154 -4.85 9.30 -1.44
CA ALA A 154 -4.20 10.59 -1.22
C ALA A 154 -2.87 10.44 -0.45
N ALA A 155 -2.74 9.43 0.42
CA ALA A 155 -1.49 9.13 1.12
C ALA A 155 -0.33 8.82 0.15
N TYR A 156 -0.58 8.00 -0.88
CA TYR A 156 0.40 7.70 -1.92
C TYR A 156 0.62 8.90 -2.84
N LEU A 157 -0.46 9.53 -3.31
CA LEU A 157 -0.35 10.60 -4.30
C LEU A 157 0.41 11.83 -3.75
N ALA A 158 0.22 12.12 -2.47
CA ALA A 158 0.93 13.21 -1.80
C ALA A 158 2.44 12.98 -1.72
N ALA A 159 2.91 11.73 -1.79
CA ALA A 159 4.33 11.40 -1.70
C ALA A 159 5.11 11.61 -3.01
N PHE A 160 4.41 11.66 -4.16
CA PHE A 160 5.00 12.12 -5.43
C PHE A 160 5.22 13.63 -5.46
N GLN A 161 4.51 14.37 -4.61
CA GLN A 161 4.69 15.82 -4.53
C GLN A 161 5.98 16.15 -3.79
N PRO A 162 6.70 17.22 -4.21
CA PRO A 162 7.82 17.74 -3.44
C PRO A 162 7.40 17.94 -1.98
N PRO A 163 8.28 17.67 -1.01
CA PRO A 163 7.99 18.01 0.37
C PRO A 163 7.63 19.50 0.43
N PRO A 164 6.64 19.90 1.26
CA PRO A 164 6.30 21.31 1.40
C PRO A 164 7.60 22.06 1.66
N MET A 165 7.96 23.04 0.82
CA MET A 165 9.06 23.93 1.15
C MET A 165 8.78 24.43 2.55
N ALA A 166 9.67 24.15 3.51
CA ALA A 166 9.58 24.75 4.82
C ALA A 166 9.28 26.23 4.57
N VAL A 167 8.15 26.71 5.08
CA VAL A 167 7.76 28.12 4.97
C VAL A 167 9.02 28.89 5.23
N GLN A 168 9.56 29.58 4.21
CA GLN A 168 10.57 30.58 4.43
C GLN A 168 9.85 31.56 5.34
N SER A 169 10.07 31.43 6.64
CA SER A 169 9.60 32.39 7.61
C SER A 169 10.17 33.70 7.11
N GLY A 170 9.31 34.63 6.73
CA GLY A 170 9.65 36.04 6.50
C GLY A 170 10.09 36.73 7.79
N HIS A 171 10.76 36.00 8.67
CA HIS A 171 11.40 36.47 9.88
C HIS A 171 12.88 36.19 9.69
N SER A 172 13.56 37.18 9.13
CA SER A 172 14.96 37.45 9.42
C SER A 172 15.11 37.56 10.94
N SER A 173 15.32 36.44 11.61
CA SER A 173 15.83 36.39 12.97
C SER A 173 16.54 35.06 13.14
N ALA A 174 17.83 35.17 12.88
CA ALA A 174 18.86 34.23 13.25
C ALA A 174 18.65 33.69 14.68
N ALA A 175 18.37 32.40 14.77
CA ALA A 175 18.88 31.49 15.79
C ALA A 175 18.49 30.05 15.42
N LEU A 176 18.84 29.61 14.21
CA LEU A 176 19.02 28.18 13.99
C LEU A 176 20.24 27.78 14.82
N LEU A 177 20.07 26.79 15.70
CA LEU A 177 21.13 26.17 16.49
C LEU A 177 22.35 25.89 15.58
N PRO A 178 23.59 26.17 16.01
CA PRO A 178 24.77 25.85 15.22
C PRO A 178 24.82 24.33 15.00
N GLY A 179 24.57 23.90 13.77
CA GLY A 179 24.57 22.49 13.37
C GLY A 179 23.45 22.06 12.41
N PHE A 180 22.39 22.86 12.22
CA PHE A 180 21.34 22.54 11.26
C PHE A 180 21.54 23.28 9.93
N THR A 181 22.30 22.68 9.02
CA THR A 181 22.23 23.04 7.59
C THR A 181 20.94 22.45 7.02
N SER A 182 20.04 23.29 6.51
CA SER A 182 18.96 22.82 5.65
C SER A 182 19.58 22.20 4.39
N VAL A 183 19.53 20.87 4.28
CA VAL A 183 19.88 20.19 3.04
C VAL A 183 18.91 20.66 1.97
N GLY A 184 19.48 21.17 0.88
CA GLY A 184 18.76 21.91 -0.16
C GLY A 184 17.65 21.11 -0.83
N SER A 185 16.69 21.87 -1.34
CA SER A 185 15.55 21.48 -2.17
C SER A 185 15.95 21.01 -3.58
N GLY A 186 16.93 20.10 -3.67
CA GLY A 186 17.46 19.54 -4.92
C GLY A 186 17.37 18.02 -5.00
N GLY A 187 16.45 17.40 -4.26
CA GLY A 187 16.26 15.95 -4.28
C GLY A 187 15.73 15.46 -5.63
N ARG A 188 16.19 14.27 -6.05
CA ARG A 188 15.67 13.58 -7.24
C ARG A 188 14.14 13.38 -7.11
N PRO A 189 13.39 13.49 -8.22
CA PRO A 189 11.93 13.34 -8.18
C PRO A 189 11.54 11.92 -7.76
N VAL A 190 10.48 11.81 -6.97
CA VAL A 190 9.94 10.52 -6.52
C VAL A 190 9.01 9.98 -7.59
N HIS A 191 9.25 8.75 -8.04
CA HIS A 191 8.44 8.07 -9.06
C HIS A 191 7.91 6.69 -8.60
N ALA A 192 8.27 6.26 -7.39
CA ALA A 192 7.64 5.11 -6.73
C ALA A 192 7.43 5.36 -5.23
N VAL A 193 6.29 4.90 -4.71
CA VAL A 193 5.91 5.05 -3.30
C VAL A 193 5.43 3.72 -2.75
N GLY A 194 6.06 3.19 -1.69
CA GLY A 194 5.60 1.96 -1.03
C GLY A 194 4.96 2.21 0.32
N SER A 195 4.02 1.36 0.73
CA SER A 195 3.61 1.30 2.13
C SER A 195 4.76 0.92 3.06
N SER A 196 5.71 0.13 2.56
CA SER A 196 6.87 -0.35 3.31
C SER A 196 8.12 -0.37 2.44
N LEU A 197 9.26 -0.21 3.11
CA LEU A 197 10.60 -0.16 2.55
C LEU A 197 11.54 -0.91 3.47
N VAL A 198 12.34 -1.80 2.90
CA VAL A 198 13.41 -2.53 3.59
C VAL A 198 14.77 -2.14 3.02
N CYS A 199 15.75 -1.82 3.84
CA CYS A 199 17.14 -1.84 3.39
C CYS A 199 17.70 -3.26 3.46
N LEU A 200 18.21 -3.78 2.36
CA LEU A 200 18.82 -5.11 2.32
C LEU A 200 20.30 -5.07 2.75
N PRO A 201 20.80 -6.15 3.39
CA PRO A 201 22.21 -6.26 3.74
C PRO A 201 23.09 -6.59 2.51
N PRO A 202 24.42 -6.42 2.59
CA PRO A 202 25.33 -6.69 1.48
C PRO A 202 25.31 -8.13 0.94
N ASN A 203 24.88 -9.09 1.74
CA ASN A 203 24.83 -10.52 1.38
C ASN A 203 23.48 -10.97 0.79
N ASP A 204 22.50 -10.06 0.66
CA ASP A 204 21.27 -10.37 -0.06
C ASP A 204 21.54 -10.53 -1.56
N ALA A 205 20.77 -11.38 -2.25
CA ALA A 205 20.92 -11.63 -3.68
C ALA A 205 20.72 -10.37 -4.53
N ALA A 206 19.94 -9.40 -4.03
CA ALA A 206 19.70 -8.12 -4.71
C ALA A 206 20.72 -7.04 -4.36
N GLY A 207 21.74 -7.37 -3.55
CA GLY A 207 22.71 -6.40 -3.03
C GLY A 207 22.11 -5.46 -1.98
N PRO A 208 22.96 -4.59 -1.39
CA PRO A 208 22.54 -3.72 -0.31
C PRO A 208 21.60 -2.60 -0.77
N GLY A 209 20.93 -2.00 0.21
CA GLY A 209 20.17 -0.76 0.03
C GLY A 209 18.65 -0.94 0.00
N PRO A 210 17.91 0.16 -0.15
CA PRO A 210 16.47 0.21 0.05
C PRO A 210 15.72 -0.52 -1.06
N ARG A 211 14.65 -1.22 -0.71
CA ARG A 211 13.70 -1.87 -1.62
C ARG A 211 12.28 -1.64 -1.12
N LEU A 212 11.40 -1.19 -2.01
CA LEU A 212 9.97 -1.19 -1.75
C LEU A 212 9.46 -2.64 -1.73
N GLU A 213 8.59 -2.95 -0.79
CA GLU A 213 7.92 -4.26 -0.78
C GLU A 213 6.65 -4.22 -1.63
N SER A 214 6.47 -5.20 -2.52
CA SER A 214 5.48 -5.14 -3.64
C SER A 214 4.03 -5.34 -3.22
N TRP A 215 3.74 -5.43 -1.93
CA TRP A 215 2.39 -5.78 -1.45
C TRP A 215 1.40 -4.61 -1.43
N ALA A 216 1.90 -3.38 -1.36
CA ALA A 216 1.13 -2.16 -1.60
C ALA A 216 2.08 -1.02 -2.00
N PHE A 217 2.04 -0.62 -3.26
CA PHE A 217 2.88 0.44 -3.80
C PHE A 217 2.17 1.23 -4.89
N ALA A 218 2.72 2.40 -5.22
CA ALA A 218 2.23 3.27 -6.25
C ALA A 218 3.37 3.72 -7.16
N LEU A 219 3.06 3.92 -8.44
CA LEU A 219 3.91 4.52 -9.46
C LEU A 219 3.14 5.68 -10.11
N ASP A 220 3.84 6.70 -10.59
CA ASP A 220 3.29 7.60 -11.59
C ASP A 220 3.63 7.09 -13.01
N GLN A 221 3.31 7.85 -14.05
CA GLN A 221 3.58 7.44 -15.44
C GLN A 221 5.06 7.15 -15.71
N ASP A 222 5.96 8.01 -15.23
CA ASP A 222 7.39 7.87 -15.48
C ASP A 222 7.97 6.69 -14.69
N GLY A 223 7.52 6.49 -13.45
CA GLY A 223 7.85 5.32 -12.65
C GLY A 223 7.31 4.02 -13.25
N LEU A 224 6.10 4.02 -13.81
CA LEU A 224 5.58 2.85 -14.51
C LEU A 224 6.41 2.52 -15.74
N ALA A 225 6.75 3.52 -16.55
CA ALA A 225 7.56 3.33 -17.75
C ALA A 225 8.92 2.69 -17.40
N ALA A 226 9.63 3.24 -16.40
CA ALA A 226 10.90 2.69 -15.94
C ALA A 226 10.77 1.25 -15.42
N ALA A 227 9.71 0.94 -14.67
CA ALA A 227 9.46 -0.40 -14.15
C ALA A 227 9.17 -1.41 -15.29
N VAL A 228 8.39 -1.02 -16.30
CA VAL A 228 8.10 -1.85 -17.48
C VAL A 228 9.37 -2.09 -18.31
N GLU A 229 10.16 -1.05 -18.59
CA GLU A 229 11.42 -1.16 -19.32
C GLU A 229 12.45 -2.05 -18.61
N SER A 230 12.39 -2.10 -17.27
CA SER A 230 13.24 -2.96 -16.43
C SER A 230 12.64 -4.34 -16.16
N ASP A 231 11.64 -4.77 -16.94
CA ASP A 231 10.99 -6.09 -16.84
C ASP A 231 10.39 -6.42 -15.46
N VAL A 232 10.05 -5.42 -14.63
CA VAL A 232 9.55 -5.64 -13.26
C VAL A 232 8.31 -6.55 -13.24
N PHE A 233 7.41 -6.37 -14.21
CA PHE A 233 6.13 -7.08 -14.27
C PHE A 233 6.18 -8.39 -15.08
N VAL A 234 7.32 -8.71 -15.72
CA VAL A 234 7.43 -9.94 -16.53
C VAL A 234 7.10 -11.18 -15.70
N LEU A 235 6.35 -12.10 -16.31
CA LEU A 235 5.95 -13.36 -15.69
C LEU A 235 7.17 -14.22 -15.35
N ARG A 236 7.31 -14.53 -14.06
CA ARG A 236 8.40 -15.37 -13.54
C ARG A 236 7.83 -16.61 -12.84
N GLY A 237 8.36 -17.78 -13.21
CA GLY A 237 7.94 -19.06 -12.63
C GLY A 237 8.58 -19.40 -11.29
N CYS A 238 9.61 -18.66 -10.88
CA CYS A 238 10.39 -18.97 -9.68
C CYS A 238 10.34 -17.82 -8.67
N LYS A 239 9.91 -18.09 -7.44
CA LYS A 239 9.82 -17.06 -6.39
C LYS A 239 11.20 -16.62 -5.88
N LEU A 240 12.05 -17.58 -5.51
CA LEU A 240 13.28 -17.38 -4.75
C LEU A 240 14.56 -17.58 -5.58
N CYS A 241 14.45 -17.65 -6.91
CA CYS A 241 15.62 -17.75 -7.77
C CYS A 241 16.52 -16.54 -7.54
N ARG A 242 17.79 -16.82 -7.19
CA ARG A 242 18.77 -15.80 -6.78
C ARG A 242 19.48 -15.15 -7.95
N GLU A 243 19.36 -15.71 -9.15
CA GLU A 243 19.80 -15.06 -10.38
C GLU A 243 18.96 -13.78 -10.56
N GLN A 244 19.66 -12.64 -10.61
CA GLN A 244 19.11 -11.31 -10.32
C GLN A 244 17.82 -10.98 -11.08
N ASP A 245 17.67 -11.48 -12.31
CA ASP A 245 16.53 -11.08 -13.15
C ASP A 245 15.42 -12.15 -13.24
N LYS A 246 15.65 -13.36 -12.69
CA LYS A 246 14.78 -14.52 -12.92
C LYS A 246 13.79 -14.79 -11.78
N GLY A 247 14.06 -14.29 -10.58
CA GLY A 247 13.19 -14.47 -9.41
C GLY A 247 12.09 -13.42 -9.31
N VAL A 248 10.87 -13.80 -8.89
CA VAL A 248 9.78 -12.83 -8.63
C VAL A 248 10.21 -11.77 -7.59
N ILE A 249 10.97 -12.16 -6.57
CA ILE A 249 11.43 -11.22 -5.55
C ILE A 249 12.55 -10.32 -6.10
N VAL A 250 13.63 -10.90 -6.63
CA VAL A 250 14.82 -10.12 -7.00
C VAL A 250 14.59 -9.30 -8.27
N GLY A 251 14.08 -9.91 -9.33
CA GLY A 251 13.83 -9.23 -10.60
C GLY A 251 12.52 -8.46 -10.64
N GLY A 252 11.55 -8.84 -9.80
CA GLY A 252 10.26 -8.17 -9.71
C GLY A 252 10.20 -7.15 -8.57
N GLU A 253 9.95 -7.62 -7.35
CA GLU A 253 9.69 -6.76 -6.17
C GLU A 253 10.84 -5.77 -5.92
N TYR A 254 12.07 -6.27 -5.83
CA TYR A 254 13.26 -5.44 -5.66
C TYR A 254 13.64 -4.69 -6.95
N GLY A 255 13.24 -5.23 -8.10
CA GLY A 255 13.33 -4.61 -9.41
C GLY A 255 12.61 -3.26 -9.47
N ILE A 256 11.51 -3.06 -8.73
CA ILE A 256 10.78 -1.77 -8.67
C ILE A 256 11.74 -0.64 -8.26
N THR A 257 12.47 -0.81 -7.17
CA THR A 257 13.39 0.23 -6.67
C THR A 257 14.62 0.37 -7.53
N LYS A 258 15.16 -0.75 -8.02
CA LYS A 258 16.29 -0.74 -8.93
C LYS A 258 15.98 0.05 -10.21
N ALA A 259 14.82 -0.18 -10.82
CA ALA A 259 14.36 0.55 -11.98
C ALA A 259 14.29 2.06 -11.73
N MET A 260 13.83 2.50 -10.56
CA MET A 260 13.81 3.92 -10.22
C MET A 260 15.22 4.50 -10.18
N PHE A 261 16.14 3.81 -9.51
CA PHE A 261 17.51 4.30 -9.33
C PHE A 261 18.30 4.33 -10.64
N ASP A 262 18.15 3.30 -11.47
CA ASP A 262 18.77 3.23 -12.79
C ASP A 262 18.29 4.37 -13.71
N SER A 263 17.03 4.78 -13.58
CA SER A 263 16.44 5.93 -14.29
C SER A 263 16.73 7.29 -13.65
N GLY A 264 17.57 7.35 -12.61
CA GLY A 264 17.92 8.60 -11.93
C GLY A 264 16.83 9.16 -11.02
N TYR A 265 15.79 8.36 -10.72
CA TYR A 265 14.68 8.73 -9.85
C TYR A 265 14.92 8.36 -8.39
N ASN A 266 14.06 8.88 -7.53
CA ASN A 266 13.98 8.53 -6.11
C ASN A 266 12.71 7.73 -5.82
N ILE A 267 12.65 7.17 -4.62
CA ILE A 267 11.47 6.49 -4.06
C ILE A 267 10.99 7.21 -2.79
N ALA A 268 9.79 6.86 -2.33
CA ALA A 268 9.30 7.25 -1.02
C ALA A 268 8.58 6.09 -0.33
N THR A 269 8.33 6.24 0.96
CA THR A 269 7.57 5.29 1.76
C THR A 269 6.60 6.00 2.70
N LEU A 270 5.50 5.32 3.04
CA LEU A 270 4.52 5.80 4.01
C LEU A 270 4.94 5.53 5.47
N MET A 271 6.03 4.79 5.70
CA MET A 271 6.53 4.47 7.04
C MET A 271 6.88 5.74 7.82
N SER A 272 6.26 5.92 9.00
CA SER A 272 6.44 7.13 9.83
C SER A 272 7.87 7.29 10.36
N ARG A 273 8.62 6.19 10.43
CA ARG A 273 10.03 6.20 10.85
C ARG A 273 10.90 7.14 10.01
N TYR A 274 10.60 7.26 8.73
CA TYR A 274 11.46 7.96 7.78
C TYR A 274 10.91 9.34 7.45
N ALA A 275 11.78 10.35 7.54
CA ALA A 275 11.43 11.71 7.14
C ALA A 275 11.04 11.78 5.65
N ARG A 276 10.09 12.65 5.32
CA ARG A 276 9.76 12.93 3.92
C ARG A 276 10.95 13.59 3.20
N GLY A 277 11.15 13.22 1.94
CA GLY A 277 12.17 13.83 1.08
C GLY A 277 13.59 13.29 1.27
N ILE A 278 13.77 12.16 1.97
CA ILE A 278 15.04 11.44 1.98
C ILE A 278 15.41 11.04 0.55
N ASP A 279 16.66 11.28 0.16
CA ASP A 279 17.23 10.77 -1.10
C ASP A 279 17.72 9.34 -0.89
N TRP A 280 16.91 8.35 -1.27
CA TRP A 280 17.24 6.94 -1.08
C TRP A 280 18.35 6.44 -2.02
N THR A 281 18.76 7.26 -3.00
CA THR A 281 19.93 6.96 -3.83
C THR A 281 21.24 7.20 -3.09
N ASP A 282 21.21 7.94 -1.99
CA ASP A 282 22.35 8.16 -1.11
C ASP A 282 22.62 6.94 -0.22
N GLN A 283 23.78 6.32 -0.44
CA GLN A 283 24.20 5.11 0.27
C GLN A 283 24.32 5.30 1.79
N ARG A 284 24.43 6.54 2.29
CA ARG A 284 24.41 6.82 3.74
C ARG A 284 23.10 6.37 4.41
N HIS A 285 22.03 6.16 3.64
CA HIS A 285 20.74 5.68 4.15
C HIS A 285 20.54 4.17 4.00
N TRP A 286 21.49 3.42 3.43
CA TRP A 286 21.30 2.01 3.05
C TRP A 286 21.41 1.00 4.20
N SER A 287 21.69 1.48 5.41
CA SER A 287 21.58 0.71 6.66
C SER A 287 20.30 1.03 7.42
N CYS A 288 19.26 1.52 6.73
CA CYS A 288 17.96 1.75 7.36
C CYS A 288 17.44 0.45 7.98
N ASN A 289 16.52 0.58 8.95
CA ASN A 289 15.86 -0.54 9.65
C ASN A 289 16.77 -1.71 10.03
N ASP A 290 18.02 -1.44 10.42
CA ASP A 290 19.03 -2.46 10.78
C ASP A 290 19.19 -3.60 9.76
N ASN A 291 18.87 -3.30 8.49
CA ASN A 291 18.79 -4.26 7.41
C ASN A 291 17.83 -5.46 7.63
N VAL A 292 16.77 -5.28 8.42
CA VAL A 292 15.75 -6.31 8.72
C VAL A 292 14.38 -5.97 8.15
N HIS A 293 13.65 -6.93 7.60
CA HIS A 293 12.33 -6.67 7.00
C HIS A 293 11.31 -6.12 8.01
N PRO A 294 10.83 -4.86 7.88
CA PRO A 294 9.93 -4.23 8.85
C PRO A 294 8.51 -4.77 8.74
N SER A 295 8.19 -5.48 7.65
CA SER A 295 6.96 -6.26 7.48
C SER A 295 6.94 -7.56 8.28
N ARG A 296 7.77 -7.73 9.30
CA ARG A 296 7.70 -8.84 10.25
C ARG A 296 7.35 -8.30 11.63
N ALA A 297 6.57 -9.06 12.39
CA ALA A 297 6.18 -8.67 13.74
C ALA A 297 7.42 -8.35 14.59
N GLY A 298 7.45 -7.16 15.20
CA GLY A 298 8.54 -6.71 16.06
C GLY A 298 9.81 -6.23 15.33
N LEU A 299 9.91 -6.36 14.00
CA LEU A 299 11.11 -5.96 13.24
C LEU A 299 11.05 -4.51 12.70
N TYR A 300 10.14 -3.69 13.23
CA TYR A 300 10.08 -2.25 12.97
C TYR A 300 10.46 -1.51 14.26
N ASP A 301 11.75 -1.53 14.64
CA ASP A 301 12.28 -1.00 15.92
C ASP A 301 11.62 -1.58 17.18
N GLY A 302 11.41 -2.91 17.20
CA GLY A 302 10.78 -3.57 18.34
C GLY A 302 9.25 -3.42 18.37
N ILE A 303 8.66 -2.74 17.39
CA ILE A 303 7.21 -2.71 17.16
C ILE A 303 6.86 -3.28 15.78
N SER A 304 5.57 -3.19 15.45
CA SER A 304 5.04 -3.52 14.14
C SER A 304 4.44 -2.27 13.51
N MET A 305 4.45 -2.22 12.17
CA MET A 305 3.82 -1.11 11.44
C MET A 305 2.36 -0.93 11.86
N HIS A 306 1.99 0.29 12.22
CA HIS A 306 0.64 0.59 12.67
C HIS A 306 -0.30 0.76 11.45
N PRO A 307 -1.51 0.17 11.44
CA PRO A 307 -2.40 0.25 10.27
C PRO A 307 -2.70 1.66 9.75
N TYR A 308 -2.76 2.63 10.66
CA TYR A 308 -3.00 4.03 10.32
C TYR A 308 -1.79 4.83 9.81
N GLU A 309 -0.55 4.30 9.85
CA GLU A 309 0.58 4.98 9.20
C GLU A 309 0.76 4.55 7.74
N THR A 310 0.66 3.25 7.44
CA THR A 310 1.01 2.72 6.10
C THR A 310 -0.20 2.44 5.21
N VAL A 311 -1.42 2.76 5.68
CA VAL A 311 -2.74 2.54 5.04
C VAL A 311 -3.12 1.06 4.88
N PHE A 312 -2.19 0.25 4.39
CA PHE A 312 -2.27 -1.20 4.27
C PHE A 312 -1.16 -1.84 5.08
N VAL A 313 -1.45 -2.98 5.71
CA VAL A 313 -0.47 -3.76 6.47
C VAL A 313 -0.57 -5.22 6.09
N LYS A 314 0.58 -5.88 6.00
CA LYS A 314 0.68 -7.31 5.74
C LYS A 314 0.01 -8.12 6.86
N SER A 315 -1.05 -8.83 6.54
CA SER A 315 -1.77 -9.68 7.52
C SER A 315 -1.20 -11.09 7.61
N SER A 316 -0.64 -11.59 6.51
CA SER A 316 -0.20 -12.99 6.34
C SER A 316 1.02 -13.41 7.17
N TRP A 317 1.55 -12.53 8.03
CA TRP A 317 2.68 -12.81 8.95
C TRP A 317 2.43 -12.31 10.37
N HIS A 318 1.16 -12.16 10.76
CA HIS A 318 0.75 -11.69 12.08
C HIS A 318 1.31 -10.31 12.49
N VAL A 319 1.84 -9.52 11.53
CA VAL A 319 2.59 -8.27 11.79
C VAL A 319 1.80 -7.36 12.73
N ALA A 320 0.50 -7.17 12.49
CA ALA A 320 -0.34 -6.29 13.30
C ALA A 320 -1.68 -6.95 13.70
N GLU A 321 -1.71 -8.27 13.95
CA GLU A 321 -2.99 -9.02 14.02
C GLU A 321 -3.89 -8.82 15.26
N PRO A 322 -3.56 -8.13 16.35
CA PRO A 322 -4.68 -7.62 17.15
C PRO A 322 -5.31 -6.41 16.46
N TYR A 323 -4.49 -5.53 15.88
CA TYR A 323 -4.92 -4.24 15.35
C TYR A 323 -5.72 -4.37 14.06
N THR A 324 -5.19 -5.00 13.02
CA THR A 324 -5.87 -5.10 11.71
C THR A 324 -7.19 -5.87 11.82
N LYS A 325 -7.22 -6.92 12.63
CA LYS A 325 -8.44 -7.66 12.95
C LYS A 325 -9.46 -6.76 13.63
N ARG A 326 -9.08 -6.08 14.73
CA ARG A 326 -10.00 -5.26 15.52
C ARG A 326 -10.52 -4.04 14.75
N TYR A 327 -9.64 -3.28 14.11
CA TYR A 327 -10.01 -2.10 13.33
C TYR A 327 -10.94 -2.47 12.17
N SER A 328 -10.66 -3.58 11.45
CA SER A 328 -11.53 -4.01 10.36
C SER A 328 -12.93 -4.41 10.84
N GLN A 329 -13.03 -5.06 12.01
CA GLN A 329 -14.32 -5.41 12.61
C GLN A 329 -15.14 -4.17 12.95
N TRP A 330 -14.53 -3.16 13.57
CA TRP A 330 -15.22 -1.90 13.91
C TRP A 330 -15.68 -1.17 12.66
N HIS A 331 -14.85 -1.06 11.62
CA HIS A 331 -15.24 -0.43 10.36
C HIS A 331 -16.45 -1.13 9.71
N LEU A 332 -16.42 -2.46 9.63
CA LEU A 332 -17.54 -3.23 9.09
C LEU A 332 -18.81 -3.09 9.94
N GLN A 333 -18.68 -3.02 11.26
CA GLN A 333 -19.81 -2.75 12.16
C GLN A 333 -20.43 -1.38 11.88
N HIS A 334 -19.62 -0.34 11.70
CA HIS A 334 -20.11 1.00 11.39
C HIS A 334 -20.82 1.06 10.03
N LEU A 335 -20.32 0.34 9.01
CA LEU A 335 -21.00 0.22 7.71
C LEU A 335 -22.38 -0.45 7.81
N LEU A 336 -22.56 -1.33 8.79
CA LEU A 336 -23.85 -1.95 9.10
C LEU A 336 -24.74 -1.07 10.00
N GLY A 337 -24.37 0.20 10.22
CA GLY A 337 -25.13 1.14 11.05
C GLY A 337 -25.01 0.90 12.56
N LYS A 338 -24.09 0.04 13.00
CA LYS A 338 -23.83 -0.19 14.43
C LYS A 338 -23.00 0.95 15.01
N SER A 339 -23.30 1.35 16.24
CA SER A 339 -22.60 2.44 16.92
C SER A 339 -21.24 2.03 17.50
N GLY A 340 -20.98 0.72 17.61
CA GLY A 340 -19.77 0.21 18.26
C GLY A 340 -19.80 0.35 19.79
N THR A 341 -20.98 0.66 20.36
CA THR A 341 -21.17 0.89 21.79
C THR A 341 -21.79 -0.31 22.51
N GLU A 342 -21.87 -1.48 21.88
CA GLU A 342 -22.56 -2.68 22.38
C GLU A 342 -21.78 -3.44 23.47
N GLY A 343 -21.02 -2.74 24.32
CA GLY A 343 -20.23 -3.32 25.40
C GLY A 343 -21.05 -3.74 26.62
N GLN A 344 -20.60 -4.79 27.32
CA GLN A 344 -21.12 -5.17 28.64
C GLN A 344 -20.08 -4.86 29.71
N TYR A 345 -20.53 -4.53 30.92
CA TYR A 345 -19.62 -4.30 32.04
C TYR A 345 -18.79 -5.54 32.35
N ASN A 346 -17.49 -5.46 32.08
CA ASN A 346 -16.55 -6.51 32.43
C ASN A 346 -15.89 -6.17 33.77
N ARG A 347 -16.50 -6.63 34.87
CA ARG A 347 -16.01 -6.38 36.23
C ARG A 347 -14.55 -6.79 36.43
N LYS A 348 -14.13 -7.95 35.89
CA LYS A 348 -12.75 -8.44 36.04
C LYS A 348 -11.75 -7.52 35.34
N LEU A 349 -12.05 -7.14 34.09
CA LEU A 349 -11.19 -6.24 33.32
C LEU A 349 -11.14 -4.83 33.91
N TYR A 350 -12.28 -4.32 34.40
CA TYR A 350 -12.35 -3.06 35.12
C TYR A 350 -11.47 -3.08 36.37
N LEU A 351 -11.63 -4.08 37.25
CA LEU A 351 -10.83 -4.22 38.46
C LEU A 351 -9.34 -4.36 38.16
N TYR A 352 -8.99 -5.09 37.09
CA TYR A 352 -7.61 -5.15 36.63
C TYR A 352 -7.10 -3.77 36.18
N GLY A 353 -7.86 -3.07 35.33
CA GLY A 353 -7.48 -1.77 34.76
C GLY A 353 -7.26 -0.66 35.79
N VAL A 354 -7.94 -0.72 36.94
CA VAL A 354 -7.75 0.22 38.07
C VAL A 354 -6.79 -0.29 39.14
N SER A 355 -6.15 -1.45 38.94
CA SER A 355 -5.20 -2.01 39.88
C SER A 355 -3.78 -1.50 39.63
N LYS A 356 -2.94 -1.44 40.68
CA LYS A 356 -1.49 -1.18 40.57
C LYS A 356 -0.78 -2.15 39.62
N LYS A 357 -1.30 -3.36 39.44
CA LYS A 357 -0.75 -4.37 38.51
C LYS A 357 -0.88 -3.94 37.05
N ALA A 358 -1.89 -3.14 36.69
CA ALA A 358 -2.05 -2.65 35.33
C ALA A 358 -1.08 -1.51 34.98
N GLU A 359 -0.57 -0.79 35.98
CA GLU A 359 0.42 0.30 35.86
C GLU A 359 1.87 -0.23 35.75
N ALA A 360 2.12 -1.47 36.18
CA ALA A 360 3.43 -2.08 36.06
C ALA A 360 3.84 -2.14 34.57
N PRO A 361 5.11 -1.83 34.24
CA PRO A 361 5.63 -1.99 32.88
C PRO A 361 5.32 -3.39 32.41
N ARG A 362 4.51 -3.50 31.36
CA ARG A 362 4.25 -4.79 30.75
C ARG A 362 5.40 -5.07 29.81
N ASP A 363 5.97 -6.25 29.95
CA ASP A 363 6.54 -6.90 28.80
C ASP A 363 5.37 -7.18 27.84
N LEU A 364 5.22 -6.33 26.81
CA LEU A 364 4.09 -6.39 25.88
C LEU A 364 4.01 -7.75 25.15
N GLU A 365 5.11 -8.52 25.09
CA GLU A 365 5.10 -9.90 24.59
C GLU A 365 4.32 -10.87 25.49
N ALA A 366 4.38 -10.71 26.82
CA ALA A 366 3.69 -11.58 27.77
C ALA A 366 2.18 -11.24 27.91
N ALA A 367 1.78 -9.99 27.62
CA ALA A 367 0.42 -9.49 27.83
C ALA A 367 -0.66 -10.14 26.95
N TYR A 368 -0.28 -10.79 25.84
CA TYR A 368 -1.22 -11.49 24.96
C TYR A 368 -1.60 -12.91 25.43
N LYS A 369 -0.96 -13.42 26.49
CA LYS A 369 -1.29 -14.71 27.12
C LYS A 369 -1.40 -14.53 28.62
N PRO A 370 -2.54 -14.00 29.13
CA PRO A 370 -2.72 -13.90 30.57
C PRO A 370 -2.77 -15.30 31.18
N VAL A 371 -1.72 -15.69 31.90
CA VAL A 371 -1.79 -16.78 32.86
C VAL A 371 -2.46 -16.19 34.10
N LEU A 372 -3.64 -16.73 34.43
CA LEU A 372 -4.25 -16.51 35.73
C LEU A 372 -3.62 -17.53 36.68
N GLU A 373 -3.01 -17.05 37.76
CA GLU A 373 -2.80 -17.86 38.97
C GLU A 373 -4.14 -18.07 39.68
#